data_AF-A0A925LAB6-F1
#
_entry.id   AF-A0A925LAB6-F1
#
_cell.length_a   1.000
_cell.length_b   1.000
_cell.length_c   1.000
_cell.angle_alpha   90.00
_cell.angle_beta   90.00
_cell.angle_gamma   90.00
#
_symmetry.space_group_name_H-M   'P 1'
#
loop_
_entity.id
_entity.type
_entity.pdbx_description
1 polymer ?
#
loop_
_entity_poly.entity_id
_entity_poly.type
_entity_poly.pdbx_seq_one_letter_code
_entity_poly.pdbx_strand_id
1 'polypeptide(L)'
;MYESTNPAVKPQSDQAVYSIENDDTLSRLIALFLHNRLFGNASKSSTSLQQLGWQDSLVTEMSAMPIDDVAKILSGSSACVGVVFDHRKAAAVVHSYRALKRDESELDYFILNGATPALIRTLFPKVSARVVTEHRKQMGCESRGGRPPLPDAETTYAIYRCWQALTAQESSLRARYRRLKEHFPVHSLATLCAAIESN
;
A
#
# COMPACT_ATOMS: atom_id res chain seq x y z
N MET A 1 -58.52 8.75 7.59
CA MET A 1 -57.45 9.47 6.87
C MET A 1 -56.35 9.78 7.88
N TYR A 2 -55.28 9.00 7.87
CA TYR A 2 -54.05 9.33 8.60
C TYR A 2 -52.92 9.32 7.56
N GLU A 3 -52.52 10.50 7.10
CA GLU A 3 -51.28 10.68 6.37
C GLU A 3 -50.13 10.68 7.38
N SER A 4 -49.31 9.64 7.36
CA SER A 4 -48.08 9.56 8.13
C SER A 4 -46.94 10.10 7.25
N THR A 5 -46.49 11.31 7.58
CA THR A 5 -45.31 11.95 7.00
C THR A 5 -44.05 11.17 7.35
N ASN A 6 -43.48 10.47 6.35
CA ASN A 6 -42.15 9.87 6.45
C ASN A 6 -41.08 10.96 6.21
N PRO A 7 -40.15 11.22 7.15
CA PRO A 7 -39.14 12.26 6.95
C PRO A 7 -38.14 11.84 5.88
N ALA A 8 -38.04 12.66 4.84
CA ALA A 8 -37.05 12.56 3.78
C ALA A 8 -35.63 12.47 4.36
N VAL A 9 -35.00 11.30 4.20
CA VAL A 9 -33.57 11.12 4.38
C VAL A 9 -32.89 11.95 3.29
N LYS A 10 -32.36 13.12 3.67
CA LYS A 10 -31.54 13.94 2.77
C LYS A 10 -30.35 13.11 2.28
N PRO A 11 -30.10 13.00 0.96
CA PRO A 11 -28.91 12.34 0.47
C PRO A 11 -27.69 13.17 0.89
N GLN A 12 -26.79 12.55 1.67
CA GLN A 12 -25.46 13.11 1.91
C GLN A 12 -24.70 13.14 0.58
N SER A 13 -24.61 14.33 0.04
CA SER A 13 -23.94 14.72 -1.19
C SER A 13 -22.43 14.53 -1.09
N ASP A 14 -21.91 13.39 -1.54
CA ASP A 14 -20.58 13.27 -2.20
C ASP A 14 -20.28 11.86 -2.76
N GLN A 15 -21.29 10.99 -2.93
CA GLN A 15 -21.08 9.66 -3.51
C GLN A 15 -21.35 9.72 -5.02
N ALA A 16 -20.29 9.63 -5.82
CA ALA A 16 -20.43 9.37 -7.24
C ALA A 16 -20.90 7.92 -7.41
N VAL A 17 -22.19 7.75 -7.71
CA VAL A 17 -22.76 6.46 -8.09
C VAL A 17 -22.43 6.26 -9.56
N TYR A 18 -21.45 5.41 -9.85
CA TYR A 18 -21.15 4.99 -11.21
C TYR A 18 -22.10 3.86 -11.58
N SER A 19 -22.89 4.05 -12.63
CA SER A 19 -23.62 2.97 -13.28
C SER A 19 -22.64 2.26 -14.21
N ILE A 20 -22.31 1.01 -13.89
CA ILE A 20 -21.53 0.16 -14.77
C ILE A 20 -22.52 -0.43 -15.77
N GLU A 21 -22.32 -0.19 -17.07
CA GLU A 21 -23.07 -0.90 -18.11
C GLU A 21 -22.80 -2.41 -17.94
N ASN A 22 -23.87 -3.17 -17.73
CA ASN A 22 -23.81 -4.59 -17.36
C ASN A 22 -23.17 -5.43 -18.46
N ASP A 23 -21.91 -5.82 -18.25
CA ASP A 23 -21.27 -6.95 -18.95
C ASP A 23 -21.69 -8.25 -18.24
N ASP A 24 -22.17 -9.25 -18.99
CA ASP A 24 -22.60 -10.57 -18.48
C ASP A 24 -21.51 -11.21 -17.58
N THR A 25 -20.23 -10.93 -17.86
CA THR A 25 -19.10 -11.40 -17.07
C THR A 25 -19.06 -10.77 -15.68
N LEU A 26 -19.33 -9.46 -15.57
CA LEU A 26 -19.38 -8.75 -14.31
C LEU A 26 -20.60 -9.16 -13.49
N SER A 27 -21.76 -9.33 -14.13
CA SER A 27 -22.97 -9.82 -13.47
C SER A 27 -22.75 -11.21 -12.86
N ARG A 28 -22.07 -12.12 -13.57
CA ARG A 28 -21.69 -13.45 -13.05
C ARG A 28 -20.69 -13.39 -11.90
N LEU A 29 -19.66 -12.54 -11.99
CA LEU A 29 -18.68 -12.36 -10.90
C LEU A 29 -19.33 -11.79 -9.63
N ILE A 30 -20.26 -10.85 -9.79
CA ILE A 30 -21.04 -10.28 -8.69
C ILE A 30 -21.97 -11.36 -8.12
N ALA A 31 -22.68 -12.14 -8.95
CA ALA A 31 -23.51 -13.25 -8.50
C ALA A 31 -22.69 -14.28 -7.69
N LEU A 32 -21.50 -14.66 -8.17
CA LEU A 32 -20.55 -15.53 -7.47
C LEU A 32 -20.10 -14.94 -6.13
N PHE A 33 -19.83 -13.64 -6.09
CA PHE A 33 -19.44 -12.96 -4.86
C PHE A 33 -20.58 -12.92 -3.85
N LEU A 34 -21.79 -12.54 -4.28
CA LEU A 34 -22.98 -12.51 -3.43
C LEU A 34 -23.28 -13.92 -2.88
N HIS A 35 -23.26 -14.94 -3.73
CA HIS A 35 -23.57 -16.31 -3.33
C HIS A 35 -22.55 -16.88 -2.34
N ASN A 36 -21.25 -16.70 -2.60
CA ASN A 36 -20.21 -17.19 -1.68
C ASN A 36 -20.12 -16.38 -0.39
N ARG A 37 -20.25 -15.05 -0.46
CA ARG A 37 -19.95 -14.18 0.68
C ARG A 37 -21.16 -13.91 1.57
N LEU A 38 -22.35 -13.76 0.99
CA LEU A 38 -23.58 -13.46 1.74
C LEU A 38 -24.30 -14.74 2.15
N PHE A 39 -24.45 -15.69 1.23
CA PHE A 39 -25.26 -16.89 1.46
C PHE A 39 -24.45 -18.08 1.99
N GLY A 40 -23.19 -18.25 1.58
CA GLY A 40 -22.29 -19.27 2.12
C GLY A 40 -21.95 -19.11 3.61
N ASN A 41 -22.11 -17.89 4.17
CA ASN A 41 -21.84 -17.56 5.57
C ASN A 41 -23.10 -17.09 6.34
N ALA A 42 -24.30 -17.58 5.95
CA ALA A 42 -25.62 -17.10 6.38
C ALA A 42 -25.85 -16.94 7.90
N SER A 43 -25.01 -17.51 8.77
CA SER A 43 -25.14 -17.39 10.22
C SER A 43 -24.63 -16.06 10.82
N LYS A 44 -23.81 -15.26 10.13
CA LYS A 44 -23.14 -14.08 10.74
C LYS A 44 -23.47 -12.71 10.10
N SER A 45 -24.31 -12.68 9.06
CA SER A 45 -24.41 -11.53 8.15
C SER A 45 -25.75 -10.78 8.14
N SER A 46 -26.81 -11.25 8.81
CA SER A 46 -28.13 -10.60 8.70
C SER A 46 -28.12 -9.17 9.24
N THR A 47 -27.40 -8.92 10.34
CA THR A 47 -27.30 -7.59 10.95
C THR A 47 -26.61 -6.57 10.04
N SER A 48 -25.61 -6.96 9.24
CA SER A 48 -24.91 -6.06 8.32
C SER A 48 -25.66 -5.83 7.01
N LEU A 49 -26.47 -6.79 6.56
CA LEU A 49 -27.30 -6.66 5.36
C LEU A 49 -28.56 -5.81 5.61
N GLN A 50 -29.18 -5.94 6.79
CA GLN A 50 -30.28 -5.07 7.20
C GLN A 50 -29.83 -3.60 7.33
N GLN A 51 -28.60 -3.36 7.82
CA GLN A 51 -28.00 -2.02 7.85
C GLN A 51 -27.76 -1.42 6.47
N LEU A 52 -27.66 -2.26 5.43
CA LEU A 52 -27.56 -1.87 4.03
C LEU A 52 -28.94 -1.76 3.34
N GLY A 53 -30.05 -1.93 4.09
CA GLY A 53 -31.42 -1.82 3.58
C GLY A 53 -31.94 -3.04 2.83
N TRP A 54 -31.25 -4.19 2.92
CA TRP A 54 -31.71 -5.43 2.30
C TRP A 54 -32.85 -6.06 3.10
N GLN A 55 -33.89 -6.51 2.40
CA GLN A 55 -34.99 -7.26 3.00
C GLN A 55 -34.59 -8.73 3.19
N ASP A 56 -34.81 -9.29 4.38
CA ASP A 56 -34.46 -10.69 4.69
C ASP A 56 -35.17 -11.70 3.78
N SER A 57 -36.37 -11.38 3.31
CA SER A 57 -37.12 -12.20 2.34
C SER A 57 -36.37 -12.33 1.01
N LEU A 58 -35.87 -11.22 0.47
CA LEU A 58 -35.11 -11.18 -0.78
C LEU A 58 -33.76 -11.90 -0.65
N VAL A 59 -33.09 -11.72 0.49
CA VAL A 59 -31.83 -12.43 0.82
C VAL A 59 -32.07 -13.93 0.84
N THR A 60 -33.15 -14.38 1.48
CA THR A 60 -33.50 -15.82 1.56
C THR A 60 -33.85 -16.38 0.18
N GLU A 61 -34.61 -15.64 -0.62
CA GLU A 61 -35.02 -16.05 -1.97
C GLU A 61 -33.83 -16.14 -2.94
N MET A 62 -32.95 -15.15 -2.94
CA MET A 62 -31.71 -15.15 -3.75
C MET A 62 -30.72 -16.22 -3.29
N SER A 63 -30.71 -16.58 -2.00
CA SER A 63 -29.83 -17.64 -1.47
C SER A 63 -30.23 -19.04 -1.93
N ALA A 64 -31.52 -19.26 -2.16
CA ALA A 64 -32.06 -20.54 -2.61
C ALA A 64 -32.02 -20.69 -4.15
N MET A 65 -31.68 -19.62 -4.87
CA MET A 65 -31.69 -19.58 -6.32
C MET A 65 -30.37 -20.12 -6.91
N PRO A 66 -30.42 -20.85 -8.04
CA PRO A 66 -29.22 -21.21 -8.79
C PRO A 66 -28.45 -19.96 -9.23
N ILE A 67 -27.12 -20.05 -9.20
CA ILE A 67 -26.25 -18.92 -9.51
C ILE A 67 -26.46 -18.34 -10.91
N ASP A 68 -26.80 -19.19 -11.88
CA ASP A 68 -27.07 -18.79 -13.26
C ASP A 68 -28.34 -17.94 -13.37
N ASP A 69 -29.34 -18.19 -12.53
CA ASP A 69 -30.58 -17.43 -12.53
C ASP A 69 -30.40 -16.10 -11.78
N VAL A 70 -29.59 -16.08 -10.72
CA VAL A 70 -29.15 -14.83 -10.09
C VAL A 70 -28.37 -13.97 -11.09
N ALA A 71 -27.43 -14.56 -11.85
CA ALA A 71 -26.67 -13.85 -12.86
C ALA A 71 -27.55 -13.25 -13.97
N LYS A 72 -28.58 -13.98 -14.43
CA LYS A 72 -29.57 -13.46 -15.39
C LYS A 72 -30.39 -12.30 -14.84
N ILE A 73 -30.78 -12.34 -13.56
CA ILE A 73 -31.50 -11.23 -12.93
C ILE A 73 -30.60 -9.99 -12.86
N LEU A 74 -29.34 -10.19 -12.46
CA LEU A 74 -28.36 -9.11 -12.37
C LEU A 74 -28.02 -8.54 -13.74
N SER A 75 -27.96 -9.34 -14.81
CA SER A 75 -27.67 -8.88 -16.17
C SER A 75 -28.88 -8.24 -16.87
N GLY A 76 -30.08 -8.78 -16.65
CA GLY A 76 -31.32 -8.34 -17.29
C GLY A 76 -31.89 -7.02 -16.75
N SER A 77 -31.47 -6.61 -15.56
CA SER A 77 -31.91 -5.35 -14.94
C SER A 77 -30.71 -4.42 -14.75
N SER A 78 -30.67 -3.32 -15.51
CA SER A 78 -29.61 -2.30 -15.45
C SER A 78 -29.49 -1.55 -14.11
N ALA A 79 -30.33 -1.86 -13.11
CA ALA A 79 -30.47 -1.10 -11.87
C ALA A 79 -30.30 -1.93 -10.57
N CYS A 80 -29.97 -3.23 -10.63
CA CYS A 80 -29.95 -4.07 -9.43
C CYS A 80 -28.66 -4.00 -8.61
N VAL A 81 -27.54 -3.55 -9.20
CA VAL A 81 -26.25 -3.49 -8.50
C VAL A 81 -25.62 -2.11 -8.67
N GLY A 82 -25.46 -1.40 -7.56
CA GLY A 82 -24.64 -0.21 -7.47
C GLY A 82 -23.33 -0.51 -6.73
N VAL A 83 -22.19 -0.13 -7.32
CA VAL A 83 -20.91 -0.13 -6.60
C VAL A 83 -20.73 1.25 -5.98
N VAL A 84 -20.82 1.34 -4.66
CA VAL A 84 -20.54 2.59 -3.94
C VAL A 84 -19.03 2.71 -3.74
N PHE A 85 -18.42 3.67 -4.44
CA PHE A 85 -17.00 3.95 -4.30
C PHE A 85 -16.79 5.13 -3.34
N ASP A 86 -16.29 4.85 -2.15
CA ASP A 86 -15.88 5.88 -1.19
C ASP A 86 -14.52 6.47 -1.63
N HIS A 87 -14.59 7.54 -2.43
CA HIS A 87 -13.40 8.21 -2.98
C HIS A 87 -12.41 8.65 -1.90
N ARG A 88 -12.88 9.05 -0.72
CA ARG A 88 -12.02 9.54 0.37
C ARG A 88 -11.22 8.40 0.96
N LYS A 89 -11.87 7.27 1.25
CA LYS A 89 -11.19 6.06 1.73
C LYS A 89 -10.24 5.49 0.67
N ALA A 90 -10.69 5.44 -0.58
CA ALA A 90 -9.86 4.95 -1.68
C ALA A 90 -8.60 5.82 -1.85
N ALA A 91 -8.74 7.15 -1.85
CA ALA A 91 -7.60 8.07 -1.93
C ALA A 91 -6.63 7.85 -0.76
N ALA A 92 -7.12 7.74 0.48
CA ALA A 92 -6.28 7.49 1.65
C ALA A 92 -5.50 6.17 1.55
N VAL A 93 -6.14 5.10 1.08
CA VAL A 93 -5.48 3.80 0.86
C VAL A 93 -4.41 3.91 -0.23
N VAL A 94 -4.73 4.56 -1.36
CA VAL A 94 -3.76 4.76 -2.46
C VAL A 94 -2.57 5.61 -2.00
N HIS A 95 -2.79 6.67 -1.23
CA HIS A 95 -1.72 7.49 -0.68
C HIS A 95 -0.82 6.69 0.28
N SER A 96 -1.44 5.89 1.16
CA SER A 96 -0.70 5.04 2.11
C SER A 96 0.14 4.00 1.38
N TYR A 97 -0.43 3.35 0.36
CA TYR A 97 0.28 2.38 -0.47
C TYR A 97 1.45 3.02 -1.23
N ARG A 98 1.26 4.21 -1.79
CA ARG A 98 2.34 4.96 -2.45
C ARG A 98 3.46 5.34 -1.49
N ALA A 99 3.12 5.74 -0.26
CA ALA A 99 4.11 6.04 0.77
C ALA A 99 4.93 4.79 1.13
N LEU A 100 4.26 3.65 1.35
CA LEU A 100 4.92 2.37 1.60
C LEU A 100 5.87 1.98 0.46
N LYS A 101 5.40 2.07 -0.80
CA LYS A 101 6.22 1.74 -1.97
C LYS A 101 7.43 2.66 -2.13
N ARG A 102 7.30 3.94 -1.73
CA ARG A 102 8.45 4.87 -1.72
C ARG A 102 9.47 4.47 -0.67
N ASP A 103 9.03 4.17 0.55
CA ASP A 103 9.93 3.71 1.62
C ASP A 103 10.64 2.40 1.23
N GLU A 104 9.93 1.47 0.59
CA GLU A 104 10.51 0.23 0.07
C GLU A 104 11.56 0.50 -1.02
N SER A 105 11.24 1.33 -2.02
CA SER A 105 12.19 1.72 -3.06
C SER A 105 13.42 2.47 -2.50
N GLU A 106 13.23 3.20 -1.41
CA GLU A 106 14.32 3.90 -0.74
C GLU A 106 15.21 2.88 -0.02
N LEU A 107 14.63 1.93 0.72
CA LEU A 107 15.36 0.83 1.35
C LEU A 107 16.19 0.05 0.32
N ASP A 108 15.59 -0.32 -0.80
CA ASP A 108 16.24 -1.05 -1.88
C ASP A 108 17.45 -0.27 -2.43
N TYR A 109 17.31 1.04 -2.62
CA TYR A 109 18.42 1.90 -3.01
C TYR A 109 19.59 1.81 -2.02
N PHE A 110 19.33 1.88 -0.72
CA PHE A 110 20.39 1.79 0.28
C PHE A 110 21.05 0.40 0.31
N ILE A 111 20.27 -0.66 0.15
CA ILE A 111 20.77 -2.04 0.11
C ILE A 111 21.68 -2.24 -1.12
N LEU A 112 21.22 -1.87 -2.31
CA LEU A 112 21.96 -1.99 -3.57
C LEU A 112 23.28 -1.19 -3.55
N ASN A 113 23.28 -0.05 -2.87
CA ASN A 113 24.47 0.80 -2.74
C ASN A 113 25.40 0.37 -1.58
N GLY A 114 25.19 -0.82 -1.00
CA GLY A 114 26.10 -1.42 -0.04
C GLY A 114 26.01 -0.84 1.37
N ALA A 115 24.83 -0.41 1.81
CA ALA A 115 24.64 0.03 3.20
C ALA A 115 24.81 -1.14 4.20
N THR A 116 25.54 -0.87 5.29
CA THR A 116 25.72 -1.84 6.38
C THR A 116 24.41 -2.08 7.13
N PRO A 117 24.23 -3.24 7.80
CA PRO A 117 23.06 -3.48 8.65
C PRO A 117 22.88 -2.40 9.73
N ALA A 118 23.98 -1.88 10.27
CA ALA A 118 23.96 -0.80 11.25
C ALA A 118 23.40 0.49 10.65
N LEU A 119 23.87 0.88 9.46
CA LEU A 119 23.39 2.07 8.76
C LEU A 119 21.90 1.94 8.38
N ILE A 120 21.48 0.78 7.87
CA ILE A 120 20.06 0.54 7.54
C ILE A 120 19.18 0.70 8.78
N ARG A 121 19.58 0.16 9.94
CA ARG A 121 18.81 0.31 11.18
C ARG A 121 18.72 1.76 11.65
N THR A 122 19.76 2.57 11.43
CA THR A 122 19.75 4.01 11.74
C THR A 122 18.81 4.78 10.80
N LEU A 123 18.82 4.45 9.51
CA LEU A 123 18.00 5.14 8.49
C LEU A 123 16.54 4.68 8.48
N PHE A 124 16.29 3.40 8.78
CA PHE A 124 14.99 2.73 8.71
C PHE A 124 14.69 2.00 10.02
N PRO A 125 14.45 2.74 11.12
CA PRO A 125 14.30 2.14 12.46
C PRO A 125 13.09 1.21 12.60
N LYS A 126 12.09 1.34 11.72
CA LYS A 126 10.88 0.49 11.69
C LYS A 126 11.07 -0.81 10.92
N VAL A 127 12.16 -0.97 10.17
CA VAL A 127 12.41 -2.16 9.34
C VAL A 127 13.13 -3.20 10.18
N SER A 128 12.55 -4.40 10.27
CA SER A 128 13.16 -5.50 11.02
C SER A 128 14.39 -6.07 10.30
N ALA A 129 15.35 -6.59 11.05
CA ALA A 129 16.55 -7.22 10.48
C ALA A 129 16.21 -8.39 9.55
N ARG A 130 15.13 -9.14 9.83
CA ARG A 130 14.64 -10.21 8.97
C ARG A 130 14.22 -9.70 7.59
N VAL A 131 13.48 -8.59 7.54
CA VAL A 131 13.07 -7.95 6.28
C VAL A 131 14.29 -7.54 5.48
N VAL A 132 15.28 -6.89 6.10
CA VAL A 132 16.52 -6.49 5.40
C VAL A 132 17.27 -7.70 4.82
N THR A 133 17.34 -8.81 5.56
CA THR A 133 17.98 -10.05 5.08
C THR A 133 17.24 -10.66 3.90
N GLU A 134 15.91 -10.68 3.92
CA GLU A 134 15.11 -11.19 2.80
C GLU A 134 15.22 -10.28 1.57
N HIS A 135 15.18 -8.95 1.73
CA HIS A 135 15.44 -8.00 0.63
C HIS A 135 16.83 -8.23 0.00
N ARG A 136 17.86 -8.43 0.82
CA ARG A 136 19.21 -8.73 0.34
C ARG A 136 19.28 -10.02 -0.48
N LYS A 137 18.63 -11.09 0.00
CA LYS A 137 18.56 -12.36 -0.74
C LYS A 137 17.84 -12.20 -2.07
N GLN A 138 16.70 -11.52 -2.08
CA GLN A 138 15.91 -11.28 -3.29
C GLN A 138 16.68 -10.50 -4.35
N MET A 139 17.51 -9.54 -3.93
CA MET A 139 18.36 -8.74 -4.83
C MET A 139 19.71 -9.40 -5.16
N GLY A 140 20.01 -10.58 -4.64
CA GLY A 140 21.32 -11.23 -4.80
C GLY A 140 22.49 -10.45 -4.17
N CYS A 141 22.18 -9.52 -3.25
CA CYS A 141 23.16 -8.66 -2.59
C CYS A 141 23.56 -9.27 -1.25
N GLU A 142 24.44 -10.27 -1.28
CA GLU A 142 25.05 -10.79 -0.06
C GLU A 142 26.06 -9.79 0.48
N SER A 143 25.86 -9.33 1.71
CA SER A 143 26.83 -8.46 2.38
C SER A 143 28.10 -9.28 2.59
N ARG A 144 29.16 -9.00 1.83
CA ARG A 144 30.50 -9.52 2.13
C ARG A 144 30.84 -9.05 3.54
N GLY A 145 30.91 -9.99 4.49
CA GLY A 145 31.25 -9.66 5.87
C GLY A 145 32.63 -9.01 5.93
N GLY A 146 32.76 -7.91 6.67
CA GLY A 146 34.02 -7.19 6.87
C GLY A 146 33.86 -5.67 6.88
N ARG A 147 34.82 -4.97 7.47
CA ARG A 147 34.91 -3.51 7.38
C ARG A 147 35.39 -3.16 5.96
N PRO A 148 34.71 -2.28 5.21
CA PRO A 148 35.20 -1.86 3.90
C PRO A 148 36.60 -1.25 4.02
N PRO A 149 37.47 -1.42 3.02
CA PRO A 149 38.72 -0.68 2.98
C PRO A 149 38.40 0.82 2.95
N LEU A 150 39.11 1.59 3.78
CA LEU A 150 39.02 3.04 3.75
C LEU A 150 39.63 3.56 2.44
N PRO A 151 39.07 4.61 1.82
CA PRO A 151 39.75 5.34 0.76
C PRO A 151 41.07 5.94 1.26
N ASP A 152 41.88 6.45 0.34
CA ASP A 152 43.05 7.25 0.68
C ASP A 152 42.67 8.49 1.51
N ALA A 153 43.68 9.10 2.16
CA ALA A 153 43.46 10.18 3.11
C ALA A 153 42.84 11.43 2.46
N GLU A 154 43.19 11.73 1.21
CA GLU A 154 42.65 12.87 0.47
C GLU A 154 41.16 12.67 0.18
N THR A 155 40.80 11.50 -0.35
CA THR A 155 39.40 11.14 -0.60
C THR A 155 38.58 11.11 0.70
N THR A 156 39.14 10.57 1.77
CA THR A 156 38.48 10.52 3.09
C THR A 156 38.18 11.93 3.61
N TYR A 157 39.12 12.86 3.48
CA TYR A 157 38.91 14.26 3.85
C TYR A 157 37.87 14.94 2.94
N ALA A 158 37.89 14.67 1.64
CA ALA A 158 36.88 15.20 0.70
C ALA A 158 35.47 14.72 1.04
N ILE A 159 35.30 13.44 1.38
CA ILE A 159 34.03 12.86 1.85
C ILE A 159 33.56 13.57 3.12
N TYR A 160 34.44 13.74 4.11
CA TYR A 160 34.11 14.42 5.35
C TYR A 160 33.66 15.87 5.13
N ARG A 161 34.38 16.63 4.29
CA ARG A 161 34.02 18.02 3.94
C ARG A 161 32.67 18.10 3.23
N CYS A 162 32.41 17.18 2.29
CA CYS A 162 31.11 17.08 1.62
C CYS A 162 29.99 16.76 2.63
N TRP A 163 30.22 15.84 3.55
CA TRP A 163 29.26 15.49 4.60
C TRP A 163 28.90 16.67 5.50
N GLN A 164 29.88 17.48 5.90
CA GLN A 164 29.65 18.70 6.67
C GLN A 164 28.78 19.70 5.90
N ALA A 165 29.06 19.90 4.61
CA ALA A 165 28.24 20.78 3.76
C ALA A 165 26.80 20.27 3.63
N LEU A 166 26.60 18.97 3.39
CA LEU A 166 25.27 18.37 3.30
C LEU A 166 24.51 18.41 4.62
N THR A 167 25.20 18.33 5.76
CA THR A 167 24.59 18.45 7.09
C THR A 167 23.94 19.82 7.31
N ALA A 168 24.50 20.87 6.71
CA ALA A 168 23.92 22.22 6.75
C ALA A 168 22.73 22.41 5.80
N GLN A 169 22.63 21.63 4.72
CA GLN A 169 21.64 21.81 3.65
C GLN A 169 20.41 20.90 3.79
N GLU A 170 20.62 19.66 4.20
CA GLU A 170 19.59 18.62 4.22
C GLU A 170 19.22 18.28 5.66
N SER A 171 17.93 18.24 6.00
CA SER A 171 17.47 17.84 7.35
C SER A 171 17.34 16.32 7.50
N SER A 172 16.98 15.63 6.41
CA SER A 172 16.80 14.18 6.40
C SER A 172 18.14 13.46 6.30
N LEU A 173 18.42 12.58 7.25
CA LEU A 173 19.63 11.75 7.22
C LEU A 173 19.68 10.85 5.98
N ARG A 174 18.54 10.33 5.53
CA ARG A 174 18.45 9.55 4.29
C ARG A 174 18.82 10.39 3.07
N ALA A 175 18.31 11.62 2.99
CA ALA A 175 18.64 12.54 1.90
C ALA A 175 20.15 12.85 1.88
N ARG A 176 20.76 13.10 3.04
CA ARG A 176 22.22 13.33 3.14
C ARG A 176 23.03 12.17 2.59
N TYR A 177 22.75 10.93 3.01
CA TYR A 177 23.49 9.77 2.50
C TYR A 177 23.23 9.51 1.02
N ARG A 178 22.02 9.76 0.52
CA ARG A 178 21.73 9.67 -0.92
C ARG A 178 22.55 10.68 -1.70
N ARG A 179 22.53 11.96 -1.31
CA ARG A 179 23.34 13.02 -1.94
C ARG A 179 24.83 12.73 -1.87
N LEU A 180 25.32 12.22 -0.74
CA LEU A 180 26.71 11.84 -0.59
C LEU A 180 27.09 10.71 -1.57
N LYS A 181 26.21 9.71 -1.73
CA LYS A 181 26.42 8.62 -2.70
C LYS A 181 26.36 9.13 -4.14
N GLU A 182 25.55 10.13 -4.45
CA GLU A 182 25.54 10.79 -5.76
C GLU A 182 26.87 11.53 -6.04
N HIS A 183 27.47 12.16 -5.04
CA HIS A 183 28.78 12.84 -5.18
C HIS A 183 29.96 11.85 -5.27
N PHE A 184 29.84 10.68 -4.64
CA PHE A 184 30.87 9.66 -4.60
C PHE A 184 30.35 8.29 -5.10
N PRO A 185 29.96 8.18 -6.39
CA PRO A 185 29.26 7.01 -6.91
C PRO A 185 30.09 5.73 -6.91
N VAL A 186 31.42 5.84 -6.90
CA VAL A 186 32.34 4.68 -6.89
C VAL A 186 32.38 4.00 -5.52
N HIS A 187 32.16 4.72 -4.43
CA HIS A 187 32.30 4.18 -3.08
C HIS A 187 30.99 3.63 -2.54
N SER A 188 31.04 2.46 -1.89
CA SER A 188 29.85 1.91 -1.21
C SER A 188 29.39 2.81 -0.06
N LEU A 189 28.11 2.76 0.29
CA LEU A 189 27.61 3.49 1.47
C LEU A 189 28.30 3.07 2.77
N ALA A 190 28.73 1.81 2.87
CA ALA A 190 29.55 1.36 3.99
C ALA A 190 30.91 2.07 4.04
N THR A 191 31.58 2.24 2.90
CA THR A 191 32.85 2.97 2.79
C THR A 191 32.67 4.44 3.16
N LEU A 192 31.61 5.08 2.65
CA LEU A 192 31.30 6.48 2.94
C LEU A 192 31.02 6.69 4.44
N CYS A 193 30.25 5.80 5.06
CA CYS A 193 30.00 5.82 6.50
C CYS A 193 31.31 5.72 7.31
N ALA A 194 32.18 4.77 6.94
CA ALA A 194 33.46 4.57 7.62
C ALA A 194 34.41 5.78 7.49
N ALA A 195 34.41 6.46 6.34
CA ALA A 195 35.20 7.67 6.12
C ALA A 195 34.74 8.82 7.02
N ILE A 196 33.42 8.97 7.22
CA ILE A 196 32.85 9.99 8.11
C ILE A 196 33.21 9.72 9.57
N GLU A 197 33.18 8.45 10.00
CA GLU A 197 33.49 8.04 11.38
C GLU A 197 34.99 8.08 11.72
N SER A 198 35.86 8.21 10.71
CA SER A 198 37.32 8.16 10.87
C SER A 198 38.00 9.51 11.16
N ASN A 199 37.28 10.63 11.04
CA ASN A 199 37.74 11.99 11.36
C ASN A 199 37.01 12.54 12.59
#